data_AF-A0A0G3BCP9-F1
#
_entry.id   AF-A0A0G3BCP9-F1
#
_cell.length_a   1.000
_cell.length_b   1.000
_cell.length_c   1.000
_cell.angle_alpha   90.00
_cell.angle_beta   90.00
_cell.angle_gamma   90.00
#
_symmetry.space_group_name_H-M   'P 1'
#
loop_
_entity.id
_entity.type
_entity.pdbx_description
1 polymer ?
#
loop_
_entity_poly.entity_id
_entity_poly.type
_entity_poly.pdbx_seq_one_letter_code
_entity_poly.pdbx_strand_id
1 'polypeptide(L)'
;DCCITRSYDVRYDVNAPYVALTFDSGKFSIDGSLRYDMGDARGSYAGTAIAQNLDVNSDGVIQPVEQRVATVDTANARPVDYDWNYLSYSLGSNYLINDDLGAFARISRGARANADRLLFGVVRDDGSVSSDEGVNVVRQAEAGLKWRRDGLSLFATAFSARTEEQNFEVTSQRFFNRSYEAHGVELEASYRYEGFTVNGGLTWTDAEISKDQITPENTGNVPRRQADVVWQLTPSYRGDGYQFGINLIGT
;
A
#
# COMPACT_ATOMS: atom_id res chain seq x y z
N ASP A 1 -5.88 -18.72 24.59
CA ASP A 1 -4.54 -18.32 24.10
C ASP A 1 -4.49 -16.82 23.93
N CYS A 2 -3.93 -16.12 24.92
CA CYS A 2 -3.74 -14.69 24.88
C CYS A 2 -2.23 -14.42 24.96
N CYS A 3 -1.80 -13.40 24.19
CA CYS A 3 -0.45 -12.83 24.11
C CYS A 3 0.48 -13.46 23.06
N ILE A 4 0.54 -12.83 21.87
CA ILE A 4 1.69 -12.95 20.96
C ILE A 4 2.83 -12.14 21.57
N THR A 5 3.88 -12.82 22.01
CA THR A 5 5.16 -12.21 22.39
C THR A 5 6.16 -12.48 21.27
N ARG A 6 6.67 -11.40 20.66
CA ARG A 6 7.61 -11.45 19.54
C ARG A 6 8.74 -10.48 19.84
N SER A 7 9.96 -10.88 19.55
CA SER A 7 11.14 -10.00 19.54
C SER A 7 11.85 -10.18 18.20
N TYR A 8 12.43 -9.12 17.67
CA TYR A 8 13.24 -9.19 16.46
C TYR A 8 14.23 -8.02 16.47
N ASP A 9 15.43 -8.30 15.98
CA ASP A 9 16.47 -7.33 15.71
C ASP A 9 16.95 -7.62 14.29
N VAL A 10 16.46 -6.83 13.35
CA VAL A 10 16.71 -7.02 11.92
C VAL A 10 17.07 -5.69 11.30
N ARG A 11 18.15 -5.70 10.53
CA ARG A 11 18.64 -4.59 9.74
C ARG A 11 18.28 -4.82 8.28
N TYR A 12 17.82 -3.76 7.62
CA TYR A 12 17.51 -3.73 6.21
C TYR A 12 18.30 -2.60 5.56
N ASP A 13 19.21 -2.93 4.65
CA ASP A 13 19.97 -1.96 3.87
C ASP A 13 19.44 -1.94 2.43
N VAL A 14 19.24 -0.75 1.86
CA VAL A 14 18.66 -0.58 0.51
C VAL A 14 19.44 0.44 -0.29
N ASN A 15 19.83 0.04 -1.50
CA ASN A 15 20.33 0.93 -2.53
C ASN A 15 19.34 0.97 -3.70
N ALA A 16 19.11 2.15 -4.26
CA ALA A 16 18.11 2.31 -5.31
C ALA A 16 18.45 3.41 -6.32
N PRO A 17 19.44 3.17 -7.21
CA PRO A 17 19.70 4.06 -8.32
C PRO A 17 18.46 4.23 -9.21
N TYR A 18 18.29 5.45 -9.72
CA TYR A 18 17.18 5.78 -10.60
C TYR A 18 17.63 6.72 -11.72
N VAL A 19 16.88 6.68 -12.81
CA VAL A 19 16.95 7.64 -13.92
C VAL A 19 15.54 8.05 -14.30
N ALA A 20 15.35 9.34 -14.55
CA ALA A 20 14.10 9.88 -15.04
C ALA A 20 14.42 10.85 -16.18
N LEU A 21 13.62 10.77 -17.24
CA LEU A 21 13.73 11.59 -18.43
C LEU A 21 12.34 12.14 -18.76
N THR A 22 12.30 13.42 -19.11
CA THR A 22 11.10 14.09 -19.61
C THR A 22 11.45 14.75 -20.92
N PHE A 23 10.56 14.63 -21.89
CA PHE A 23 10.66 15.30 -23.18
C PHE A 23 9.37 16.07 -23.45
N ASP A 24 9.52 17.34 -23.80
CA ASP A 24 8.43 18.24 -24.11
C ASP A 24 8.60 18.78 -25.55
N SER A 25 7.52 18.72 -26.33
CA SER A 25 7.50 19.23 -27.70
C SER A 25 6.12 19.78 -28.06
N GLY A 26 5.97 21.10 -27.94
CA GLY A 26 4.73 21.81 -28.28
C GLY A 26 3.57 21.32 -27.41
N LYS A 27 2.59 20.66 -28.04
CA LYS A 27 1.39 20.12 -27.37
C LYS A 27 1.59 18.76 -26.71
N PHE A 28 2.75 18.13 -26.91
CA PHE A 28 3.01 16.77 -26.44
C PHE A 28 4.11 16.77 -25.38
N SER A 29 3.93 15.97 -24.33
CA SER A 29 4.98 15.63 -23.38
C SER A 29 4.98 14.13 -23.09
N ILE A 30 6.17 13.59 -22.83
CA ILE A 30 6.37 12.20 -22.44
C ILE A 30 7.39 12.14 -21.30
N ASP A 31 7.08 11.36 -20.27
CA ASP A 31 7.95 11.12 -19.12
C ASP A 31 8.20 9.63 -18.95
N GLY A 32 9.44 9.28 -18.64
CA GLY A 32 9.87 7.92 -18.40
C GLY A 32 10.81 7.85 -17.21
N SER A 33 10.63 6.87 -16.34
CA SER A 33 11.54 6.62 -15.22
C SER A 33 11.77 5.14 -14.98
N LEU A 34 12.98 4.83 -14.53
CA LEU A 34 13.41 3.52 -14.06
C LEU A 34 14.07 3.67 -12.70
N ARG A 35 13.80 2.74 -11.79
CA ARG A 35 14.44 2.67 -10.48
C ARG A 35 14.71 1.21 -10.15
N TYR A 36 15.96 0.87 -9.86
CA TYR A 36 16.35 -0.49 -9.49
C TYR A 36 16.65 -0.55 -8.00
N ASP A 37 15.72 -1.08 -7.21
CA ASP A 37 15.92 -1.27 -5.78
C ASP A 37 16.60 -2.62 -5.55
N MET A 38 17.64 -2.61 -4.73
CA MET A 38 18.38 -3.79 -4.27
C MET A 38 18.66 -3.63 -2.77
N GLY A 39 18.55 -4.70 -2.01
CA GLY A 39 18.79 -4.66 -0.58
C GLY A 39 18.99 -6.02 0.03
N ASP A 40 19.44 -6.01 1.27
CA ASP A 40 19.70 -7.19 2.09
C ASP A 40 19.11 -7.02 3.49
N ALA A 41 18.71 -8.16 4.06
CA ALA A 41 18.18 -8.27 5.40
C ALA A 41 19.08 -9.19 6.22
N ARG A 42 19.47 -8.72 7.40
CA ARG A 42 20.36 -9.41 8.33
C ARG A 42 19.84 -9.25 9.75
N GLY A 43 19.81 -10.34 10.51
CA GLY A 43 19.44 -10.27 11.93
C GLY A 43 18.81 -11.54 12.45
N SER A 44 17.91 -11.40 13.42
CA SER A 44 17.19 -12.53 14.01
C SER A 44 15.82 -12.15 14.56
N TYR A 45 14.97 -13.15 14.75
CA TYR A 45 13.67 -13.01 15.40
C TYR A 45 13.36 -14.18 16.33
N ALA A 46 12.63 -13.92 17.41
CA ALA A 46 12.23 -14.88 18.42
C ALA A 46 10.72 -14.80 18.64
N GLY A 47 10.07 -15.97 18.55
CA GLY A 47 8.62 -16.13 18.70
C GLY A 47 8.17 -16.27 20.15
N THR A 48 6.91 -16.65 20.32
CA THR A 48 6.31 -16.89 21.64
C THR A 48 6.69 -18.29 22.16
N ALA A 49 7.22 -18.34 23.38
CA ALA A 49 7.32 -19.54 24.20
C ALA A 49 6.33 -19.46 25.37
N ILE A 50 5.86 -20.61 25.86
CA ILE A 50 5.01 -20.69 27.04
C ILE A 50 5.84 -21.23 28.20
N ALA A 51 6.12 -20.36 29.18
CA ALA A 51 6.71 -20.76 30.45
C ALA A 51 5.61 -21.31 31.37
N GLN A 52 5.87 -22.47 31.97
CA GLN A 52 4.98 -23.09 32.95
C GLN A 52 5.41 -22.69 34.35
N ASN A 53 4.45 -22.30 35.19
CA ASN A 53 4.69 -21.94 36.60
C ASN A 53 5.83 -20.93 36.77
N LEU A 54 5.76 -19.84 36.01
CA LEU A 54 6.74 -18.76 36.08
C LEU A 54 6.31 -17.77 37.16
N ASP A 55 7.02 -17.74 38.29
CA ASP A 55 6.88 -16.72 39.33
C ASP A 55 7.40 -15.38 38.79
N VAL A 56 6.50 -14.55 38.26
CA VAL A 56 6.85 -13.31 37.56
C VAL A 56 7.20 -12.22 38.56
N ASN A 57 6.52 -12.17 39.71
CA ASN A 57 6.76 -11.15 40.74
C ASN A 57 7.83 -11.57 41.77
N SER A 58 8.30 -12.82 41.70
CA SER A 58 9.32 -13.40 42.59
C SER A 58 8.91 -13.42 44.07
N ASP A 59 7.62 -13.62 44.36
CA ASP A 59 7.10 -13.70 45.74
C ASP A 59 7.09 -15.13 46.31
N GLY A 60 7.45 -16.12 45.49
CA GLY A 60 7.53 -17.53 45.85
C GLY A 60 6.20 -18.30 45.75
N VAL A 61 5.11 -17.67 45.29
CA VAL A 61 3.78 -18.27 45.18
C VAL A 61 3.28 -18.19 43.73
N ILE A 62 3.19 -19.33 43.05
CA ILE A 62 2.63 -19.39 41.69
C ILE A 62 1.12 -19.14 41.71
N GLN A 63 0.72 -17.99 41.20
CA GLN A 63 -0.68 -17.61 41.03
C GLN A 63 -1.28 -18.28 39.78
N PRO A 64 -2.63 -18.36 39.65
CA PRO A 64 -3.26 -18.89 38.44
C PRO A 64 -2.82 -18.21 37.14
N VAL A 65 -2.50 -16.91 37.20
CA VAL A 65 -1.98 -16.13 36.05
C VAL A 65 -0.53 -16.45 35.71
N GLU A 66 0.21 -17.11 36.60
CA GLU A 66 1.62 -17.48 36.47
C GLU A 66 1.83 -18.94 36.07
N GLN A 67 0.75 -19.75 36.08
CA GLN A 67 0.81 -21.15 35.66
C GLN A 67 1.17 -21.28 34.17
N ARG A 68 0.77 -20.31 33.34
CA ARG A 68 1.03 -20.30 31.89
C ARG A 68 1.31 -18.87 31.44
N VAL A 69 2.58 -18.51 31.36
CA VAL A 69 3.02 -17.16 30.97
C VAL A 69 3.60 -17.19 29.56
N ALA A 70 3.10 -16.31 28.69
CA ALA A 70 3.68 -16.09 27.37
C ALA A 70 4.97 -15.26 27.52
N THR A 71 6.07 -15.78 26.96
CA THR A 71 7.41 -15.19 27.02
C THR A 71 8.05 -15.23 25.63
N VAL A 72 9.12 -14.46 25.42
CA VAL A 72 9.89 -14.53 24.16
C VAL A 72 10.87 -15.70 24.22
N ASP A 73 10.87 -16.54 23.16
CA ASP A 73 11.80 -17.65 23.00
C ASP A 73 13.20 -17.17 22.56
N THR A 74 13.88 -16.42 23.43
CA THR A 74 15.22 -15.87 23.17
C THR A 74 16.29 -16.95 23.01
N ALA A 75 16.05 -18.15 23.53
CA ALA A 75 16.97 -19.28 23.41
C ALA A 75 16.97 -19.89 22.00
N ASN A 76 15.85 -19.81 21.28
CA ASN A 76 15.69 -20.36 19.93
C ASN A 76 15.39 -19.26 18.90
N ALA A 77 16.19 -18.19 18.91
CA ALA A 77 16.11 -17.16 17.89
C ALA A 77 16.40 -17.72 16.49
N ARG A 78 15.57 -17.34 15.52
CA ARG A 78 15.70 -17.73 14.11
C ARG A 78 16.44 -16.66 13.33
N PRO A 79 17.31 -17.02 12.39
CA PRO A 79 18.07 -16.05 11.60
C PRO A 79 17.19 -15.32 10.58
N VAL A 80 17.67 -14.17 10.13
CA VAL A 80 17.21 -13.47 8.94
C VAL A 80 18.43 -13.21 8.07
N ASP A 81 18.42 -13.78 6.87
CA ASP A 81 19.51 -13.70 5.91
C ASP A 81 18.93 -13.85 4.48
N TYR A 82 18.55 -12.73 3.87
CA TYR A 82 18.07 -12.74 2.49
C TYR A 82 18.34 -11.43 1.77
N ASP A 83 18.46 -11.52 0.45
CA ASP A 83 18.58 -10.38 -0.46
C ASP A 83 17.30 -10.23 -1.28
N TRP A 84 17.01 -9.02 -1.74
CA TRP A 84 15.95 -8.74 -2.71
C TRP A 84 16.41 -7.73 -3.75
N ASN A 85 15.79 -7.80 -4.92
CA ASN A 85 15.90 -6.74 -5.90
C ASN A 85 14.66 -6.69 -6.80
N TYR A 86 14.36 -5.51 -7.34
CA TYR A 86 13.29 -5.32 -8.31
C TYR A 86 13.48 -4.04 -9.13
N LEU A 87 13.02 -4.06 -10.38
CA LEU A 87 12.99 -2.90 -11.26
C LEU A 87 11.59 -2.26 -11.27
N SER A 88 11.49 -1.02 -10.83
CA SER A 88 10.29 -0.20 -10.99
C SER A 88 10.41 0.68 -12.23
N TYR A 89 9.30 0.91 -12.92
CA TYR A 89 9.23 1.79 -14.07
C TYR A 89 7.93 2.59 -14.10
N SER A 90 7.97 3.75 -14.73
CA SER A 90 6.78 4.50 -15.15
C SER A 90 7.02 5.13 -16.51
N LEU A 91 6.01 5.04 -17.38
CA LEU A 91 5.98 5.70 -18.68
C LEU A 91 4.64 6.44 -18.79
N GLY A 92 4.70 7.76 -18.87
CA GLY A 92 3.55 8.64 -18.98
C GLY A 92 3.63 9.50 -20.24
N SER A 93 2.48 9.88 -20.78
CA SER A 93 2.39 10.87 -21.85
C SER A 93 1.20 11.80 -21.63
N ASN A 94 1.34 13.03 -22.10
CA ASN A 94 0.27 14.03 -22.12
C ASN A 94 0.20 14.65 -23.52
N TYR A 95 -1.01 14.94 -23.97
CA TYR A 95 -1.26 15.64 -25.22
C TYR A 95 -2.33 16.70 -25.04
N LEU A 96 -1.99 17.94 -25.35
CA LEU A 96 -2.91 19.08 -25.36
C LEU A 96 -3.72 19.04 -26.65
N ILE A 97 -4.99 18.64 -26.56
CA ILE A 97 -5.92 18.59 -27.71
C ILE A 97 -6.22 20.02 -28.16
N ASN A 98 -6.53 20.90 -27.21
CA ASN A 98 -6.66 22.35 -27.38
C ASN A 98 -6.27 23.06 -26.07
N ASP A 99 -6.28 24.38 -26.05
CA ASP A 99 -5.78 25.17 -24.92
C ASP A 99 -6.48 24.88 -23.57
N ASP A 100 -7.71 24.34 -23.63
CA ASP A 100 -8.52 23.99 -22.46
C ASP A 100 -8.57 22.49 -22.17
N LEU A 101 -8.18 21.61 -23.10
CA LEU A 101 -8.38 20.16 -23.02
C LEU A 101 -7.07 19.39 -23.28
N GLY A 102 -6.66 18.60 -22.28
CA GLY A 102 -5.57 17.63 -22.39
C GLY A 102 -6.03 16.19 -22.21
N ALA A 103 -5.35 15.26 -22.86
CA ALA A 103 -5.44 13.83 -22.62
C ALA A 103 -4.13 13.33 -22.03
N PHE A 104 -4.18 12.28 -21.21
CA PHE A 104 -3.00 11.63 -20.68
C PHE A 104 -3.18 10.11 -20.63
N ALA A 105 -2.06 9.40 -20.62
CA ALA A 105 -2.02 7.99 -20.30
C ALA A 105 -0.71 7.68 -19.57
N ARG A 106 -0.74 6.69 -18.68
CA ARG A 106 0.43 6.20 -17.98
C ARG A 106 0.32 4.71 -17.73
N ILE A 107 1.46 4.04 -17.83
CA ILE A 107 1.66 2.68 -17.33
C ILE A 107 2.81 2.70 -16.31
N SER A 108 2.70 1.88 -15.28
CA SER A 108 3.75 1.76 -14.28
C SER A 108 3.80 0.37 -13.67
N ARG A 109 5.00 0.04 -13.17
CA ARG A 109 5.25 -1.09 -12.28
C ARG A 109 6.04 -0.57 -11.10
N GLY A 110 5.52 -0.78 -9.90
CA GLY A 110 6.21 -0.56 -8.65
C GLY A 110 6.37 -1.86 -7.89
N ALA A 111 7.22 -1.86 -6.88
CA ALA A 111 7.35 -2.97 -5.96
C ALA A 111 7.87 -2.50 -4.60
N ARG A 112 7.64 -3.32 -3.57
CA ARG A 112 8.08 -3.05 -2.20
C ARG A 112 8.58 -4.34 -1.56
N ALA A 113 9.75 -4.29 -0.94
CA ALA A 113 10.22 -5.35 -0.07
C ALA A 113 9.35 -5.49 1.19
N ASN A 114 9.00 -6.73 1.55
CA ASN A 114 8.05 -7.02 2.63
C ASN A 114 8.65 -6.90 4.03
N ALA A 115 9.99 -6.91 4.13
CA ALA A 115 10.73 -6.65 5.35
C ALA A 115 10.21 -7.45 6.58
N ASP A 116 9.83 -6.76 7.65
CA ASP A 116 9.38 -7.34 8.92
C ASP A 116 8.10 -8.17 8.77
N ARG A 117 7.31 -7.95 7.71
CA ARG A 117 6.07 -8.69 7.44
C ARG A 117 6.29 -10.15 7.05
N LEU A 118 7.52 -10.53 6.73
CA LEU A 118 7.89 -11.92 6.43
C LEU A 118 8.21 -12.72 7.69
N LEU A 119 8.63 -12.03 8.76
CA LEU A 119 9.02 -12.65 10.02
C LEU A 119 7.85 -13.46 10.59
N PHE A 120 8.16 -14.57 11.27
CA PHE A 120 7.17 -15.49 11.84
C PHE A 120 6.26 -16.19 10.83
N GLY A 121 6.49 -16.01 9.53
CA GLY A 121 5.72 -16.61 8.44
C GLY A 121 6.62 -17.40 7.50
N VAL A 122 7.11 -16.73 6.46
CA VAL A 122 7.74 -17.37 5.28
C VAL A 122 9.27 -17.39 5.33
N VAL A 123 9.90 -16.79 6.35
CA VAL A 123 11.34 -16.90 6.57
C VAL A 123 11.68 -18.35 6.96
N ARG A 124 12.57 -18.97 6.19
CA ARG A 124 13.03 -20.35 6.37
C ARG A 124 13.97 -20.47 7.56
N ASP A 125 14.24 -21.70 8.00
CA ASP A 125 15.12 -21.97 9.14
C ASP A 125 16.56 -21.49 8.91
N ASP A 126 16.99 -21.36 7.65
CA ASP A 126 18.28 -20.79 7.26
C ASP A 126 18.28 -19.26 7.12
N GLY A 127 17.14 -18.60 7.35
CA GLY A 127 16.97 -17.15 7.27
C GLY A 127 16.56 -16.62 5.90
N SER A 128 16.49 -17.50 4.89
CA SER A 128 16.15 -17.11 3.51
C SER A 128 14.65 -16.92 3.28
N VAL A 129 14.30 -16.15 2.24
CA VAL A 129 12.94 -16.02 1.68
C VAL A 129 12.99 -16.23 0.17
N SER A 130 11.91 -16.68 -0.46
CA SER A 130 11.90 -16.73 -1.94
C SER A 130 11.75 -15.31 -2.50
N SER A 131 12.17 -15.12 -3.76
CA SER A 131 12.03 -13.83 -4.46
C SER A 131 10.57 -13.34 -4.51
N ASP A 132 9.64 -14.28 -4.67
CA ASP A 132 8.21 -13.99 -4.84
C ASP A 132 7.54 -13.66 -3.50
N GLU A 133 8.10 -14.13 -2.39
CA GLU A 133 7.67 -13.77 -1.03
C GLU A 133 8.33 -12.47 -0.56
N GLY A 134 9.56 -12.19 -1.01
CA GLY A 134 10.36 -11.06 -0.57
C GLY A 134 9.79 -9.71 -0.98
N VAL A 135 9.03 -9.67 -2.07
CA VAL A 135 8.63 -8.43 -2.75
C VAL A 135 7.18 -8.48 -3.19
N ASN A 136 6.41 -7.46 -2.82
CA ASN A 136 5.06 -7.22 -3.34
C ASN A 136 5.12 -6.29 -4.56
N VAL A 137 4.53 -6.70 -5.69
CA VAL A 137 4.50 -5.93 -6.93
C VAL A 137 3.16 -5.23 -7.11
N VAL A 138 3.19 -4.00 -7.65
CA VAL A 138 2.01 -3.31 -8.17
C VAL A 138 2.22 -2.98 -9.64
N ARG A 139 1.19 -3.18 -10.46
CA ARG A 139 1.16 -2.79 -11.88
C ARG A 139 -0.07 -1.93 -12.11
N GLN A 140 0.10 -0.78 -12.76
CA GLN A 140 -1.00 0.14 -12.99
C GLN A 140 -1.00 0.61 -14.44
N ALA A 141 -2.19 0.84 -14.96
CA ALA A 141 -2.44 1.56 -16.19
C ALA A 141 -3.55 2.57 -15.92
N GLU A 142 -3.33 3.82 -16.32
CA GLU A 142 -4.30 4.90 -16.20
C GLU A 142 -4.36 5.72 -17.49
N ALA A 143 -5.54 6.20 -17.83
CA ALA A 143 -5.71 7.15 -18.93
C ALA A 143 -6.90 8.06 -18.64
N GLY A 144 -6.81 9.30 -19.09
CA GLY A 144 -7.83 10.27 -18.76
C GLY A 144 -7.78 11.56 -19.53
N LEU A 145 -8.77 12.40 -19.25
CA LEU A 145 -8.94 13.73 -19.80
C LEU A 145 -8.88 14.76 -18.68
N LYS A 146 -8.29 15.90 -18.99
CA LYS A 146 -8.21 17.07 -18.12
C LYS A 146 -8.74 18.26 -18.89
N TRP A 147 -9.85 18.82 -18.45
CA TRP A 147 -10.44 20.01 -19.05
C TRP A 147 -10.44 21.16 -18.05
N ARG A 148 -10.03 22.35 -18.47
CA ARG A 148 -9.99 23.54 -17.63
C ARG A 148 -10.38 24.78 -18.42
N ARG A 149 -11.36 25.53 -17.92
CA ARG A 149 -11.77 26.81 -18.52
C ARG A 149 -12.56 27.64 -17.52
N ASP A 150 -12.38 28.96 -17.54
CA ASP A 150 -13.24 29.93 -16.84
C ASP A 150 -13.49 29.59 -15.35
N GLY A 151 -12.44 29.14 -14.66
CA GLY A 151 -12.51 28.77 -13.22
C GLY A 151 -13.05 27.37 -12.93
N LEU A 152 -13.49 26.62 -13.94
CA LEU A 152 -13.87 25.21 -13.83
C LEU A 152 -12.72 24.31 -14.28
N SER A 153 -12.43 23.26 -13.51
CA SER A 153 -11.51 22.18 -13.83
C SER A 153 -12.23 20.85 -13.65
N LEU A 154 -12.18 19.98 -14.66
CA LEU A 154 -12.75 18.65 -14.67
C LEU A 154 -11.68 17.64 -15.05
N PHE A 155 -11.62 16.54 -14.32
CA PHE A 155 -10.71 15.42 -14.58
C PHE A 155 -11.52 14.14 -14.59
N ALA A 156 -11.26 13.29 -15.58
CA ALA A 156 -11.83 11.96 -15.66
C ALA A 156 -10.71 10.98 -15.97
N THR A 157 -10.52 9.99 -15.12
CA THR A 157 -9.43 9.02 -15.20
C THR A 157 -10.00 7.62 -15.10
N ALA A 158 -9.76 6.78 -16.10
CA ALA A 158 -9.97 5.35 -15.98
C ALA A 158 -8.65 4.70 -15.53
N PHE A 159 -8.72 3.74 -14.61
CA PHE A 159 -7.55 3.02 -14.12
C PHE A 159 -7.78 1.52 -14.05
N SER A 160 -6.68 0.79 -14.12
CA SER A 160 -6.57 -0.63 -13.84
C SER A 160 -5.31 -0.85 -13.01
N ALA A 161 -5.43 -1.61 -11.93
CA ALA A 161 -4.34 -1.93 -11.04
C ALA A 161 -4.37 -3.42 -10.68
N ARG A 162 -3.18 -4.01 -10.60
CA ARG A 162 -2.96 -5.32 -10.00
C ARG A 162 -1.92 -5.21 -8.90
N THR A 163 -2.27 -5.64 -7.71
CA THR A 163 -1.43 -5.49 -6.51
C THR A 163 -1.23 -6.84 -5.83
N GLU A 164 0.00 -7.17 -5.50
CA GLU A 164 0.35 -8.34 -4.70
C GLU A 164 0.53 -7.92 -3.24
N GLU A 165 0.11 -8.79 -2.31
CA GLU A 165 0.25 -8.57 -0.88
C GLU A 165 0.55 -9.88 -0.13
N GLN A 166 1.79 -10.00 0.34
CA GLN A 166 2.20 -10.90 1.41
C GLN A 166 2.18 -10.14 2.75
N ASN A 167 1.39 -10.59 3.72
CA ASN A 167 1.24 -9.88 5.00
C ASN A 167 0.74 -10.79 6.14
N PHE A 168 0.75 -10.26 7.36
CA PHE A 168 0.19 -10.86 8.57
C PHE A 168 -0.98 -10.02 9.09
N GLU A 169 -2.16 -10.62 9.22
CA GLU A 169 -3.31 -10.00 9.84
C GLU A 169 -3.32 -10.27 11.35
N VAL A 170 -3.12 -9.23 12.15
CA VAL A 170 -3.05 -9.34 13.62
C VAL A 170 -4.37 -9.78 14.25
N THR A 171 -5.51 -9.35 13.69
CA THR A 171 -6.84 -9.67 14.26
C THR A 171 -7.20 -11.15 14.10
N SER A 172 -6.92 -11.74 12.93
CA SER A 172 -7.13 -13.17 12.68
C SER A 172 -5.92 -14.04 13.04
N GLN A 173 -4.77 -13.41 13.29
CA GLN A 173 -3.46 -14.02 13.49
C GLN A 173 -3.04 -14.94 12.34
N ARG A 174 -3.37 -14.56 11.10
CA ARG A 174 -3.10 -15.35 9.90
C ARG A 174 -2.22 -14.59 8.93
N PHE A 175 -1.31 -15.31 8.29
CA PHE A 175 -0.64 -14.83 7.10
C PHE A 175 -1.56 -14.97 5.89
N PHE A 176 -1.40 -14.09 4.92
CA PHE A 176 -2.03 -14.22 3.61
C PHE A 176 -1.03 -13.80 2.53
N ASN A 177 -1.21 -14.39 1.33
CA ASN A 177 -0.49 -14.06 0.11
C ASN A 177 -1.52 -13.93 -0.99
N ARG A 178 -1.82 -12.70 -1.39
CA ARG A 178 -2.92 -12.39 -2.30
C ARG A 178 -2.48 -11.54 -3.47
N SER A 179 -3.15 -11.73 -4.59
CA SER A 179 -3.20 -10.76 -5.67
C SER A 179 -4.60 -10.15 -5.70
N TYR A 180 -4.65 -8.84 -5.89
CA TYR A 180 -5.88 -8.08 -6.05
C TYR A 180 -5.88 -7.46 -7.45
N GLU A 181 -7.03 -7.43 -8.08
CA GLU A 181 -7.28 -6.66 -9.31
C GLU A 181 -8.32 -5.60 -9.00
N ALA A 182 -8.09 -4.39 -9.50
CA ALA A 182 -8.99 -3.26 -9.30
C ALA A 182 -9.07 -2.44 -10.59
N HIS A 183 -10.28 -2.17 -11.04
CA HIS A 183 -10.56 -1.32 -12.19
C HIS A 183 -11.55 -0.25 -11.78
N GLY A 184 -11.41 0.95 -12.32
CA GLY A 184 -12.27 2.02 -11.87
C GLY A 184 -12.21 3.27 -12.70
N VAL A 185 -13.07 4.21 -12.31
CA VAL A 185 -13.13 5.54 -12.88
C VAL A 185 -13.13 6.54 -11.74
N GLU A 186 -12.25 7.53 -11.84
CA GLU A 186 -12.16 8.67 -10.95
C GLU A 186 -12.60 9.93 -11.70
N LEU A 187 -13.49 10.69 -11.07
CA LEU A 187 -13.99 11.97 -11.53
C LEU A 187 -13.64 13.03 -10.50
N GLU A 188 -12.93 14.07 -10.90
CA GLU A 188 -12.61 15.21 -10.04
C GLU A 188 -13.12 16.50 -10.67
N ALA A 189 -13.64 17.39 -9.83
CA ALA A 189 -14.10 18.70 -10.25
C ALA A 189 -13.63 19.77 -9.27
N SER A 190 -13.22 20.92 -9.79
CA SER A 190 -12.95 22.13 -9.02
C SER A 190 -13.57 23.32 -9.74
N TYR A 191 -14.42 24.07 -9.06
CA TYR A 191 -15.03 25.27 -9.60
C TYR A 191 -14.76 26.44 -8.67
N ARG A 192 -14.25 27.54 -9.23
CA ARG A 192 -14.02 28.80 -8.53
C ARG A 192 -14.77 29.92 -9.22
N TYR A 193 -15.58 30.64 -8.46
CA TYR A 193 -16.27 31.84 -8.90
C TYR A 193 -16.29 32.86 -7.77
N GLU A 194 -15.64 34.00 -7.96
CA GLU A 194 -15.48 35.03 -6.93
C GLU A 194 -14.95 34.45 -5.59
N GLY A 195 -15.65 34.69 -4.48
CA GLY A 195 -15.31 34.13 -3.18
C GLY A 195 -15.65 32.64 -3.03
N PHE A 196 -16.42 32.05 -3.94
CA PHE A 196 -16.89 30.67 -3.84
C PHE A 196 -15.91 29.67 -4.46
N THR A 197 -15.74 28.51 -3.83
CA THR A 197 -14.99 27.39 -4.36
C THR A 197 -15.67 26.08 -4.00
N VAL A 198 -15.89 25.21 -4.98
CA VAL A 198 -16.36 23.84 -4.77
C VAL A 198 -15.31 22.89 -5.32
N ASN A 199 -14.85 21.97 -4.48
CA ASN A 199 -14.06 20.83 -4.93
C ASN A 199 -14.88 19.57 -4.70
N GLY A 200 -14.85 18.65 -5.65
CA GLY A 200 -15.54 17.38 -5.56
C GLY A 200 -14.72 16.27 -6.21
N GLY A 201 -14.90 15.07 -5.71
CA GLY A 201 -14.27 13.86 -6.23
C GLY A 201 -15.21 12.68 -6.07
N LEU A 202 -15.20 11.78 -7.04
CA LEU A 202 -15.92 10.51 -6.98
C LEU A 202 -15.06 9.44 -7.66
N THR A 203 -14.81 8.36 -6.96
CA THR A 203 -14.09 7.20 -7.49
C THR A 203 -15.01 5.99 -7.38
N TRP A 204 -15.30 5.37 -8.52
CA TRP A 204 -15.89 4.04 -8.56
C TRP A 204 -14.78 3.02 -8.79
N THR A 205 -14.77 1.95 -8.01
CA THR A 205 -13.77 0.87 -8.08
C THR A 205 -14.46 -0.48 -7.98
N ASP A 206 -14.30 -1.30 -9.01
CA ASP A 206 -14.57 -2.73 -8.97
C ASP A 206 -13.27 -3.46 -8.62
N ALA A 207 -13.26 -4.15 -7.49
CA ALA A 207 -12.06 -4.80 -6.97
C ALA A 207 -12.34 -6.22 -6.50
N GLU A 208 -11.42 -7.13 -6.82
CA GLU A 208 -11.51 -8.53 -6.45
C GLU A 208 -10.17 -9.10 -5.98
N ILE A 209 -10.23 -10.15 -5.17
CA ILE A 209 -9.11 -11.03 -4.90
C ILE A 209 -8.94 -11.95 -6.11
N SER A 210 -8.01 -11.63 -7.01
CA SER A 210 -7.76 -12.42 -8.22
C SER A 210 -6.98 -13.71 -7.94
N LYS A 211 -6.24 -13.76 -6.82
CA LYS A 211 -5.56 -14.98 -6.34
C LYS A 211 -5.35 -14.91 -4.83
N ASP A 212 -5.57 -16.03 -4.13
CA ASP A 212 -5.14 -16.21 -2.73
C ASP A 212 -4.38 -17.54 -2.62
N GLN A 213 -3.08 -17.49 -2.32
CA GLN A 213 -2.24 -18.69 -2.25
C GLN A 213 -2.44 -19.48 -0.96
N ILE A 214 -2.91 -18.84 0.12
CA ILE A 214 -3.04 -19.44 1.45
C ILE A 214 -4.49 -19.90 1.69
N THR A 215 -5.47 -19.19 1.15
CA THR A 215 -6.89 -19.52 1.30
C THR A 215 -7.62 -19.34 -0.04
N PRO A 216 -7.46 -20.30 -0.99
CA PRO A 216 -7.93 -20.18 -2.37
C PRO A 216 -9.43 -19.86 -2.50
N GLU A 217 -10.24 -20.24 -1.51
CA GLU A 217 -11.67 -19.97 -1.43
C GLU A 217 -12.01 -18.46 -1.38
N ASN A 218 -11.04 -17.60 -1.08
CA ASN A 218 -11.24 -16.15 -1.11
C ASN A 218 -11.19 -15.56 -2.54
N THR A 219 -10.74 -16.32 -3.53
CA THR A 219 -10.63 -15.84 -4.91
C THR A 219 -12.01 -15.46 -5.46
N GLY A 220 -12.12 -14.28 -6.07
CA GLY A 220 -13.38 -13.69 -6.56
C GLY A 220 -14.18 -12.91 -5.50
N ASN A 221 -13.76 -12.90 -4.23
CA ASN A 221 -14.37 -12.03 -3.22
C ASN A 221 -13.83 -10.60 -3.33
N VAL A 222 -14.68 -9.63 -2.97
CA VAL A 222 -14.26 -8.23 -2.83
C VAL A 222 -13.29 -8.09 -1.64
N PRO A 223 -12.16 -7.35 -1.79
CA PRO A 223 -11.25 -7.08 -0.70
C PRO A 223 -11.95 -6.41 0.48
N ARG A 224 -11.51 -6.75 1.70
CA ARG A 224 -12.10 -6.15 2.91
C ARG A 224 -11.84 -4.65 2.95
N ARG A 225 -12.85 -3.89 3.37
CA ARG A 225 -12.81 -2.41 3.49
C ARG A 225 -12.60 -1.70 2.15
N GLN A 226 -12.97 -2.33 1.05
CA GLN A 226 -13.04 -1.71 -0.25
C GLN A 226 -14.49 -1.36 -0.55
N ALA A 227 -14.80 -0.06 -0.56
CA ALA A 227 -16.09 0.43 -1.02
C ALA A 227 -16.08 0.56 -2.55
N ASP A 228 -17.22 0.26 -3.17
CA ASP A 228 -17.36 0.35 -4.63
C ASP A 228 -17.36 1.80 -5.11
N VAL A 229 -17.86 2.72 -4.27
CA VAL A 229 -17.86 4.15 -4.54
C VAL A 229 -17.29 4.88 -3.34
N VAL A 230 -16.43 5.87 -3.58
CA VAL A 230 -15.99 6.83 -2.57
C VAL A 230 -16.17 8.22 -3.15
N TRP A 231 -16.69 9.15 -2.38
CA TRP A 231 -16.89 10.52 -2.85
C TRP A 231 -16.58 11.55 -1.77
N GLN A 232 -16.23 12.75 -2.23
CA GLN A 232 -16.05 13.92 -1.38
C GLN A 232 -16.61 15.17 -2.07
N LEU A 233 -17.13 16.10 -1.27
CA LEU A 233 -17.59 17.40 -1.73
C LEU A 233 -17.27 18.45 -0.68
N THR A 234 -16.50 19.46 -1.08
CA THR A 234 -16.03 20.54 -0.23
C THR A 234 -16.40 21.91 -0.81
N PRO A 235 -17.61 22.44 -0.53
CA PRO A 235 -17.92 23.84 -0.79
C PRO A 235 -17.26 24.75 0.24
N SER A 236 -16.79 25.91 -0.21
CA SER A 236 -16.21 26.95 0.63
C SER A 236 -16.50 28.33 0.06
N TYR A 237 -16.52 29.32 0.95
CA TYR A 237 -16.63 30.73 0.58
C TYR A 237 -15.64 31.56 1.38
N ARG A 238 -14.95 32.47 0.70
CA ARG A 238 -14.01 33.44 1.26
C ARG A 238 -14.48 34.86 0.95
N GLY A 239 -14.76 35.62 2.01
CA GLY A 239 -14.93 37.08 1.94
C GLY A 239 -13.68 37.81 2.43
N ASP A 240 -13.78 39.13 2.62
CA ASP A 240 -12.63 40.01 2.91
C ASP A 240 -11.99 39.82 4.29
N GLY A 241 -12.69 39.15 5.22
CA GLY A 241 -12.20 38.91 6.58
C GLY A 241 -12.69 37.61 7.20
N TYR A 242 -13.33 36.73 6.42
CA TYR A 242 -13.84 35.45 6.90
C TYR A 242 -13.79 34.38 5.80
N GLN A 243 -13.71 33.14 6.24
CA GLN A 243 -13.83 31.98 5.38
C GLN A 243 -14.63 30.90 6.13
N PHE A 244 -15.54 30.26 5.42
CA PHE A 244 -16.22 29.06 5.90
C PHE A 244 -16.18 27.98 4.83
N GLY A 245 -16.24 26.73 5.26
CA GLY A 245 -16.29 25.57 4.38
C GLY A 245 -16.95 24.40 5.08
N ILE A 246 -17.54 23.52 4.27
CA ILE A 246 -18.14 22.26 4.72
C ILE A 246 -17.40 21.16 3.97
N ASN A 247 -17.10 20.05 4.64
CA ASN A 247 -16.55 18.86 4.00
C ASN A 247 -17.55 17.71 4.18
N LEU A 248 -17.97 17.13 3.06
CA LEU A 248 -18.84 15.97 3.01
C LEU A 248 -18.04 14.84 2.39
N ILE A 249 -17.99 13.69 3.05
CA ILE A 249 -17.33 12.49 2.56
C ILE A 249 -18.25 11.30 2.74
N GLY A 250 -18.18 10.34 1.83
CA GLY A 250 -18.98 9.13 1.90
C GLY A 250 -18.39 7.99 1.10
N THR A 251 -18.95 6.82 1.35
CA THR A 251 -18.68 5.55 0.67
C THR A 251 -20.00 4.84 0.43
#